data_AF-A0A1Q7SZE9-F1
#
_entry.id   AF-A0A1Q7SZE9-F1
#
_cell.length_a   1.000
_cell.length_b   1.000
_cell.length_c   1.000
_cell.angle_alpha   90.00
_cell.angle_beta   90.00
_cell.angle_gamma   90.00
#
_symmetry.space_group_name_H-M   'P 1'
#
loop_
_entity.id
_entity.type
_entity.pdbx_description
1 polymer ?
#
loop_
_entity_poly.entity_id
_entity_poly.type
_entity_poly.pdbx_seq_one_letter_code
_entity_poly.pdbx_strand_id
1 'polypeptide(L)'
;MSAEAASRAPIMPLRDLVRLYLSHAGNFGRPVALSAFGLTNAETGRLFSRYDEDYHISRFLQFAEAAGEKFSINGIPATHVSLDAEIESIL
;
A
#
# COMPACT_ATOMS: atom_id res chain seq x y z
N MET A 1 -5.91 5.50 28.90
CA MET A 1 -6.58 6.40 27.94
C MET A 1 -6.52 5.72 26.60
N SER A 2 -7.63 5.09 26.19
CA SER A 2 -7.70 4.20 25.02
C SER A 2 -7.74 5.02 23.73
N ALA A 3 -6.73 4.86 22.88
CA ALA A 3 -6.64 5.50 21.56
C ALA A 3 -7.44 4.73 20.49
N GLU A 4 -8.62 4.20 20.84
CA GLU A 4 -9.43 3.35 19.94
C GLU A 4 -10.37 4.13 19.00
N ALA A 5 -10.16 5.44 18.84
CA ALA A 5 -10.95 6.28 17.95
C ALA A 5 -10.12 6.91 16.82
N ALA A 6 -9.03 6.26 16.38
CA ALA A 6 -8.30 6.69 15.19
C ALA A 6 -9.07 6.31 13.91
N SER A 7 -10.04 7.16 13.56
CA SER A 7 -10.64 7.35 12.24
C SER A 7 -10.91 6.07 11.43
N ARG A 8 -12.15 5.57 11.48
CA ARG A 8 -12.72 4.68 10.45
C ARG A 8 -12.95 5.48 9.15
N ALA A 9 -11.90 6.06 8.58
CA ALA A 9 -11.95 6.41 7.17
C ALA A 9 -12.16 5.11 6.38
N PRO A 10 -12.99 5.08 5.33
CA PRO A 10 -13.07 3.92 4.46
C PRO A 10 -11.68 3.68 3.90
N ILE A 11 -11.04 2.61 4.36
CA ILE A 11 -9.84 2.10 3.73
C ILE A 11 -10.24 1.65 2.33
N MET A 12 -9.50 2.11 1.33
CA MET A 12 -9.59 1.56 -0.03
C MET A 12 -9.54 0.03 0.11
N PRO A 13 -10.57 -0.74 -0.29
CA PRO A 13 -10.56 -2.19 -0.14
C PRO A 13 -9.37 -2.82 -0.88
N LEU A 14 -8.87 -3.96 -0.40
CA LEU A 14 -7.67 -4.60 -0.97
C LEU A 14 -7.84 -4.88 -2.47
N ARG A 15 -9.02 -5.37 -2.87
CA ARG A 15 -9.37 -5.61 -4.27
C ARG A 15 -9.28 -4.35 -5.14
N ASP A 16 -9.66 -3.20 -4.61
CA ASP A 16 -9.61 -1.93 -5.35
C ASP A 16 -8.16 -1.41 -5.43
N LEU A 17 -7.36 -1.63 -4.37
CA LEU A 17 -5.92 -1.37 -4.40
C LEU A 17 -5.20 -2.21 -5.44
N VAL A 18 -5.48 -3.52 -5.51
CA VAL A 18 -4.86 -4.41 -6.53
C VAL A 18 -5.26 -4.00 -7.94
N ARG A 19 -6.54 -3.64 -8.17
CA ARG A 19 -7.00 -3.12 -9.46
C ARG A 19 -6.29 -1.84 -9.86
N LEU A 20 -6.16 -0.89 -8.92
CA LEU A 20 -5.47 0.38 -9.17
C LEU A 20 -3.98 0.15 -9.45
N TYR A 21 -3.32 -0.70 -8.66
CA TYR A 21 -1.95 -1.13 -8.92
C TYR A 21 -1.78 -1.69 -10.33
N LEU A 22 -2.62 -2.65 -10.75
CA LEU A 22 -2.54 -3.25 -12.08
C LEU A 22 -2.80 -2.23 -13.21
N SER A 23 -3.66 -1.23 -12.97
CA SER A 23 -3.89 -0.17 -13.94
C SER A 23 -2.65 0.70 -14.21
N HIS A 24 -1.73 0.81 -13.24
CA HIS A 24 -0.46 1.51 -13.38
C HIS A 24 0.70 0.60 -13.79
N ALA A 25 0.79 -0.59 -13.21
CA ALA A 25 1.89 -1.53 -13.39
C ALA A 25 1.81 -2.28 -14.72
N GLY A 26 0.59 -2.55 -15.20
CA GLY A 26 0.28 -3.45 -16.32
C GLY A 26 0.47 -4.94 -16.00
N ASN A 27 1.33 -5.29 -15.02
CA ASN A 27 1.53 -6.65 -14.53
C ASN A 27 2.04 -6.66 -13.07
N PHE A 28 1.92 -7.79 -12.38
CA PHE A 28 2.50 -8.00 -11.05
C PHE A 28 4.04 -7.98 -11.07
N GLY A 29 4.63 -7.75 -9.89
CA GLY A 29 6.08 -7.67 -9.67
C GLY A 29 6.76 -6.41 -10.20
N ARG A 30 6.01 -5.41 -10.68
CA ARG A 30 6.55 -4.14 -11.18
C ARG A 30 6.40 -3.04 -10.12
N PRO A 31 7.47 -2.27 -9.84
CA PRO A 31 7.38 -1.20 -8.86
C PRO A 31 6.48 -0.07 -9.39
N VAL A 32 5.49 0.30 -8.57
CA VAL A 32 4.60 1.44 -8.80
C VAL A 32 4.87 2.50 -7.74
N ALA A 33 5.00 3.75 -8.16
CA ALA A 33 5.17 4.87 -7.23
C ALA A 33 3.95 4.98 -6.31
N LEU A 34 4.19 5.13 -5.00
CA LEU A 34 3.13 5.26 -4.00
C LEU A 34 2.26 6.52 -4.23
N SER A 35 2.82 7.55 -4.87
CA SER A 35 2.08 8.75 -5.30
C SER A 35 1.07 8.49 -6.43
N ALA A 36 1.24 7.41 -7.21
CA ALA A 36 0.32 7.07 -8.30
C ALA A 36 -1.09 6.69 -7.82
N PHE A 37 -1.22 6.28 -6.55
CA PHE A 37 -2.50 5.91 -5.94
C PHE A 37 -3.42 7.13 -5.69
N GLY A 38 -2.95 8.36 -5.94
CA GLY A 38 -3.77 9.58 -5.93
C GLY A 38 -4.26 10.02 -4.55
N LEU A 39 -3.69 9.45 -3.48
CA LEU A 39 -3.98 9.78 -2.09
C LEU A 39 -2.95 10.79 -1.55
N THR A 40 -3.31 11.53 -0.50
CA THR A 40 -2.33 12.39 0.18
C THR A 40 -1.24 11.57 0.86
N ASN A 41 -0.10 12.20 1.16
CA ASN A 41 1.02 11.53 1.83
C ASN A 41 0.61 10.79 3.12
N ALA A 42 -0.22 11.43 3.95
CA ALA A 42 -0.73 10.84 5.19
C ALA A 42 -1.69 9.68 4.94
N GLU A 43 -2.55 9.76 3.92
CA GLU A 43 -3.49 8.70 3.57
C GLU A 43 -2.79 7.48 2.97
N THR A 44 -1.87 7.69 2.03
CA THR A 44 -1.02 6.64 1.47
C THR A 44 -0.24 5.94 2.57
N GLY A 45 0.43 6.71 3.45
CA GLY A 45 1.16 6.16 4.58
C GLY A 45 0.27 5.29 5.48
N ARG A 46 -0.90 5.78 5.88
CA ARG A 46 -1.84 5.02 6.72
C ARG A 46 -2.39 3.77 6.03
N LEU A 47 -2.71 3.86 4.73
CA LEU A 47 -3.27 2.76 3.96
C LEU A 47 -2.29 1.59 3.86
N PHE A 48 -1.08 1.87 3.38
CA PHE A 48 -0.06 0.83 3.20
C PHE A 48 0.49 0.33 4.53
N SER A 49 0.55 1.17 5.57
CA SER A 49 0.93 0.73 6.93
C SER A 49 -0.03 -0.34 7.45
N ARG A 50 -1.35 -0.16 7.30
CA ARG A 50 -2.33 -1.16 7.73
C ARG A 50 -2.23 -2.47 6.96
N TYR A 51 -1.91 -2.43 5.66
CA TYR A 51 -1.69 -3.64 4.88
C TYR A 51 -0.37 -4.32 5.20
N ASP A 52 0.65 -3.56 5.55
CA ASP A 52 1.94 -4.08 5.98
C ASP A 52 1.87 -4.72 7.40
N GLU A 53 0.97 -4.24 8.26
CA GLU A 53 0.69 -4.83 9.58
C GLU A 53 -0.01 -6.20 9.49
N ASP A 54 -0.81 -6.44 8.45
CA ASP A 54 -1.51 -7.72 8.24
C ASP A 54 -0.60 -8.70 7.48
N TYR A 55 -0.05 -9.69 8.18
CA TYR A 55 0.83 -10.71 7.59
C TYR A 55 0.20 -11.46 6.40
N HIS A 56 -1.12 -11.66 6.39
CA HIS A 56 -1.78 -12.33 5.26
C HIS A 56 -1.69 -11.50 3.98
N ILE A 57 -1.51 -10.18 4.10
CA ILE A 57 -1.41 -9.24 2.97
C ILE A 57 0.05 -8.85 2.74
N SER A 58 0.78 -8.45 3.78
CA SER A 58 2.13 -7.87 3.69
C SER A 58 3.14 -8.78 3.03
N ARG A 59 2.98 -10.11 3.14
CA ARG A 59 3.79 -11.10 2.40
C ARG A 59 3.82 -10.89 0.89
N PHE A 60 2.82 -10.20 0.32
CA PHE A 60 2.70 -9.92 -1.10
C PHE A 60 3.11 -8.48 -1.47
N LEU A 61 3.41 -7.62 -0.49
CA LEU A 61 3.79 -6.23 -0.71
C LEU A 61 5.29 -6.08 -0.56
N GLN A 62 5.94 -5.55 -1.60
CA GLN A 62 7.36 -5.26 -1.57
C GLN A 62 7.58 -3.75 -1.72
N PHE A 63 7.98 -3.11 -0.62
CA PHE A 63 8.31 -1.70 -0.61
C PHE A 63 9.76 -1.44 -0.99
N ALA A 64 9.98 -0.35 -1.71
CA ALA A 64 11.32 0.11 -2.07
C ALA A 64 11.47 1.63 -1.90
N GLU A 65 12.67 2.04 -1.50
CA GLU A 65 13.08 3.44 -1.48
C GLU A 65 13.96 3.72 -2.71
N ALA A 66 13.53 4.68 -3.54
CA ALA A 66 14.21 5.14 -4.74
C ALA A 66 14.00 6.66 -4.89
N ALA A 67 14.15 7.20 -6.11
CA ALA A 67 13.79 8.60 -6.38
C ALA A 67 12.25 8.77 -6.40
N GLY A 68 11.75 9.87 -5.85
CA GLY A 68 10.32 10.19 -5.85
C GLY A 68 9.84 10.76 -4.52
N GLU A 69 8.52 10.93 -4.39
CA GLU A 69 7.88 11.31 -3.14
C GLU A 69 8.02 10.18 -2.11
N LYS A 70 8.45 10.54 -0.89
CA LYS A 70 8.62 9.58 0.22
C LYS A 70 7.37 9.52 1.08
N PHE A 71 6.99 8.32 1.45
CA PHE A 71 5.90 8.00 2.35
C PHE A 71 6.45 7.20 3.53
N SER A 72 5.83 7.32 4.69
CA SER A 72 6.17 6.50 5.86
C SER A 72 5.19 5.34 5.97
N ILE A 73 5.70 4.11 5.78
CA ILE A 73 4.95 2.86 5.91
C ILE A 73 5.46 2.16 7.17
N ASN A 74 4.64 2.10 8.22
CA ASN A 74 5.05 1.58 9.54
C ASN A 74 6.35 2.20 10.08
N GLY A 75 6.57 3.50 9.81
CA GLY A 75 7.79 4.22 10.21
C GLY A 75 8.98 4.01 9.27
N ILE A 76 8.86 3.14 8.27
CA ILE A 76 9.90 2.86 7.27
C ILE A 76 9.66 3.74 6.03
N PRO A 77 10.68 4.45 5.52
CA PRO A 77 10.54 5.23 4.29
C PRO A 77 10.35 4.32 3.08
N ALA A 78 9.35 4.62 2.26
CA ALA A 78 9.13 3.97 0.97
C ALA A 78 8.70 4.99 -0.09
N THR A 79 8.97 4.67 -1.34
CA THR A 79 8.58 5.49 -2.51
C THR A 79 7.76 4.69 -3.50
N HIS A 80 7.99 3.37 -3.55
CA HIS A 80 7.35 2.44 -4.47
C HIS A 80 6.85 1.20 -3.73
N VAL A 81 5.85 0.55 -4.32
CA VAL A 81 5.36 -0.77 -3.93
C VAL A 81 5.27 -1.67 -5.16
N SER A 82 5.65 -2.92 -5.02
CA SER A 82 5.37 -4.00 -5.98
C SER A 82 4.45 -5.01 -5.32
N LEU A 83 3.49 -5.54 -6.07
CA LEU A 83 2.61 -6.61 -5.60
C LEU A 83 2.98 -7.93 -6.26
N ASP A 84 3.06 -9.00 -5.47
CA ASP A 84 3.13 -10.37 -5.97
C ASP A 84 1.76 -10.83 -6.51
N ALA A 85 1.75 -11.64 -7.57
CA ALA A 85 0.53 -12.13 -8.19
C ALA A 85 -0.28 -13.06 -7.26
N GLU A 86 0.38 -13.76 -6.32
CA GLU A 86 -0.29 -14.66 -5.38
C GLU A 86 -1.25 -13.90 -4.43
N ILE A 87 -1.19 -12.57 -4.36
CA ILE A 87 -2.18 -11.75 -3.66
C ILE A 87 -3.61 -12.00 -4.16
N GLU A 88 -3.78 -12.42 -5.42
CA GLU A 88 -5.09 -12.77 -5.99
C GLU A 88 -5.78 -13.93 -5.27
N SER A 89 -5.02 -14.79 -4.56
CA SER A 89 -5.56 -15.91 -3.79
C SER A 89 -6.39 -15.51 -2.57
N ILE A 90 -6.30 -14.24 -2.13
CA ILE A 90 -6.96 -13.71 -0.93
C ILE A 90 -7.96 -12.57 -1.23
N LEU A 91 -8.30 -12.33 -2.51
CA LEU A 91 -9.20 -11.26 -2.96
C LEU A 91 -10.68 -11.66 -3.05
#